data_AF-A0AB39SLV3-F1
#
_entry.id   AF-A0AB39SLV3-F1
#
_cell.length_a   1.000
_cell.length_b   1.000
_cell.length_c   1.000
_cell.angle_alpha   90.00
_cell.angle_beta   90.00
_cell.angle_gamma   90.00
#
_symmetry.space_group_name_H-M   'P 1'
#
loop_
_entity.id
_entity.type
_entity.pdbx_description
1 polymer ?
#
loop_
_entity_poly.entity_id
_entity_poly.type
_entity_poly.pdbx_seq_one_letter_code
_entity_poly.pdbx_strand_id
1 'polypeptide(L)'
;MPERDTAVDAAVEGAIAGELRLLDPEIRRSPERVGALLHPDFHEFGASGRIWDRASIIASLAADDDSDGRPIATAHMKGVQLAPDLVHLTFDTDHNGRRAHRSSLWRLTGQGWQLYFHQGTLYGSGAA
;
A
#
# COMPACT_ATOMS: atom_id res chain seq x y z
N MET A 1 20.73 14.11 19.88
CA MET A 1 19.78 13.80 18.79
C MET A 1 20.59 13.07 17.73
N PRO A 2 20.32 11.80 17.40
CA PRO A 2 21.01 11.18 16.27
C PRO A 2 20.57 11.91 15.00
N GLU A 3 21.53 12.29 14.16
CA GLU A 3 21.27 12.84 12.82
C GLU A 3 20.51 11.79 12.02
N ARG A 4 19.29 12.12 11.58
CA ARG A 4 18.56 11.30 10.62
C ARG A 4 19.25 11.45 9.28
N ASP A 5 19.55 10.32 8.63
CA ASP A 5 20.09 10.31 7.28
C ASP A 5 19.00 10.79 6.30
N THR A 6 19.22 11.95 5.70
CA THR A 6 18.24 12.61 4.82
C THR A 6 17.91 11.78 3.58
N ALA A 7 18.81 10.89 3.15
CA ALA A 7 18.54 9.97 2.03
C ALA A 7 17.59 8.83 2.44
N VAL A 8 17.72 8.33 3.68
CA VAL A 8 16.79 7.34 4.25
C VAL A 8 15.40 7.96 4.42
N ASP A 9 15.35 9.21 4.89
CA ASP A 9 14.10 9.96 5.01
C ASP A 9 13.42 10.10 3.63
N ALA A 10 14.17 10.44 2.57
CA ALA A 10 13.61 10.57 1.21
C ALA A 10 13.11 9.25 0.60
N ALA A 11 13.80 8.13 0.85
CA ALA A 11 13.37 6.81 0.37
C ALA A 11 12.03 6.41 1.01
N VAL A 12 11.93 6.58 2.33
CA VAL A 12 10.71 6.29 3.09
C VAL A 12 9.57 7.22 2.68
N GLU A 13 9.83 8.52 2.50
CA GLU A 13 8.84 9.48 2.00
C GLU A 13 8.31 9.09 0.61
N GLY A 14 9.19 8.64 -0.29
CA GLY A 14 8.80 8.16 -1.62
C GLY A 14 7.86 6.95 -1.57
N ALA A 15 8.16 5.97 -0.71
CA ALA A 15 7.29 4.81 -0.49
C ALA A 15 5.95 5.21 0.14
N ILE A 16 5.95 6.08 1.16
CA ILE A 16 4.72 6.60 1.80
C ILE A 16 3.86 7.34 0.77
N ALA A 17 4.45 8.17 -0.08
CA ALA A 17 3.72 8.87 -1.14
C ALA A 17 3.07 7.89 -2.12
N GLY A 18 3.75 6.80 -2.48
CA GLY A 18 3.18 5.73 -3.29
C GLY A 18 1.98 5.05 -2.62
N GLU A 19 2.11 4.72 -1.32
CA GLU A 19 1.05 4.09 -0.52
C GLU A 19 -0.20 4.99 -0.45
N LEU A 20 -0.02 6.26 -0.13
CA LEU A 20 -1.13 7.21 -0.05
C LEU A 20 -1.83 7.40 -1.40
N ARG A 21 -1.08 7.37 -2.52
CA ARG A 21 -1.70 7.36 -3.87
C ARG A 21 -2.55 6.12 -4.09
N LEU A 22 -2.13 4.94 -3.64
CA LEU A 22 -2.94 3.72 -3.76
C LEU A 22 -4.18 3.72 -2.87
N LEU A 23 -4.30 4.65 -1.90
CA LEU A 23 -5.51 4.84 -1.09
C LEU A 23 -6.47 5.90 -1.66
N ASP A 24 -6.01 6.71 -2.62
CA ASP A 24 -6.84 7.69 -3.31
C ASP A 24 -7.86 6.98 -4.22
N PRO A 25 -9.18 7.17 -4.00
CA PRO A 25 -10.23 6.55 -4.83
C PRO A 25 -10.07 6.80 -6.33
N GLU A 26 -9.61 7.99 -6.72
CA GLU A 26 -9.44 8.35 -8.13
C GLU A 26 -8.25 7.63 -8.78
N ILE A 27 -7.23 7.28 -7.99
CA ILE A 27 -6.16 6.41 -8.44
C ILE A 27 -6.70 4.98 -8.53
N ARG A 28 -7.35 4.48 -7.48
CA ARG A 28 -7.81 3.08 -7.36
C ARG A 28 -8.74 2.67 -8.50
N ARG A 29 -9.61 3.59 -8.96
CA ARG A 29 -10.52 3.37 -10.10
C ARG A 29 -9.84 3.36 -11.47
N SER A 30 -8.57 3.75 -11.55
CA SER A 30 -7.83 3.81 -12.81
C SER A 30 -6.85 2.64 -12.93
N PRO A 31 -7.13 1.64 -13.79
CA PRO A 31 -6.23 0.52 -14.03
C PRO A 31 -4.80 0.93 -14.40
N GLU A 32 -4.67 1.98 -15.21
CA GLU A 32 -3.39 2.52 -15.65
C GLU A 32 -2.60 3.11 -14.48
N ARG A 33 -3.23 3.97 -13.68
CA ARG A 33 -2.56 4.65 -12.55
C ARG A 33 -2.18 3.69 -11.44
N VAL A 34 -3.05 2.73 -11.12
CA VAL A 34 -2.70 1.62 -10.20
C VAL A 34 -1.57 0.80 -10.80
N GLY A 35 -1.68 0.41 -12.07
CA GLY A 35 -0.67 -0.40 -12.76
C GLY A 35 0.73 0.23 -12.77
N ALA A 36 0.84 1.56 -12.85
CA ALA A 36 2.11 2.27 -12.77
C ALA A 36 2.77 2.18 -11.37
N LEU A 37 1.96 2.04 -10.32
CA LEU A 37 2.43 1.93 -8.93
C LEU A 37 2.72 0.48 -8.51
N LEU A 38 2.25 -0.53 -9.25
CA LEU A 38 2.48 -1.94 -8.93
C LEU A 38 3.66 -2.50 -9.73
N HIS A 39 4.63 -3.08 -9.02
CA HIS A 39 5.75 -3.80 -9.63
C HIS A 39 5.22 -4.95 -10.50
N PRO A 40 5.87 -5.31 -11.64
CA PRO A 40 5.42 -6.42 -12.49
C PRO A 40 5.17 -7.73 -11.74
N ASP A 41 6.03 -8.04 -10.77
CA ASP A 41 5.93 -9.24 -9.91
C ASP A 41 5.10 -9.05 -8.63
N PHE A 42 4.22 -8.03 -8.61
CA PHE A 42 3.39 -7.74 -7.44
C PHE A 42 2.50 -8.92 -7.05
N HIS A 43 2.42 -9.17 -5.74
CA HIS A 43 1.43 -10.04 -5.13
C HIS A 43 0.95 -9.47 -3.79
N GLU A 44 -0.28 -9.80 -3.41
CA GLU A 44 -0.90 -9.37 -2.16
C GLU A 44 -1.59 -10.51 -1.43
N PHE A 45 -1.48 -10.49 -0.10
CA PHE A 45 -2.35 -11.22 0.80
C PHE A 45 -3.40 -10.25 1.36
N GLY A 46 -4.59 -10.28 0.75
CA GLY A 46 -5.69 -9.42 1.15
C GLY A 46 -6.16 -9.76 2.57
N ALA A 47 -6.77 -8.80 3.25
CA ALA A 47 -7.28 -9.00 4.61
C ALA A 47 -8.38 -10.08 4.74
N SER A 48 -8.91 -10.56 3.61
CA SER A 48 -9.82 -11.71 3.53
C SER A 48 -9.11 -13.07 3.43
N GLY A 49 -7.78 -13.10 3.34
CA GLY A 49 -6.98 -14.29 3.03
C GLY A 49 -6.88 -14.59 1.53
N ARG A 50 -7.56 -13.83 0.66
CA ARG A 50 -7.41 -13.99 -0.79
C ARG A 50 -6.02 -13.52 -1.23
N ILE A 51 -5.40 -14.33 -2.09
CA ILE A 51 -4.17 -13.97 -2.78
C ILE A 51 -4.52 -13.24 -4.06
N TRP A 52 -3.88 -12.11 -4.29
CA TRP A 52 -4.02 -11.30 -5.49
C TRP A 52 -2.68 -11.19 -6.20
N ASP A 53 -2.72 -11.35 -7.52
CA ASP A 53 -1.62 -10.91 -8.38
C ASP A 53 -1.91 -9.52 -8.93
N ARG A 54 -0.94 -8.95 -9.65
CA ARG A 54 -1.06 -7.63 -10.26
C ARG A 54 -2.29 -7.48 -11.16
N ALA A 55 -2.59 -8.46 -12.01
CA ALA A 55 -3.68 -8.35 -12.98
C ALA A 55 -5.05 -8.41 -12.28
N SER A 56 -5.21 -9.36 -11.35
CA SER A 56 -6.45 -9.60 -10.63
C SER A 56 -6.78 -8.47 -9.64
N ILE A 57 -5.79 -7.86 -8.96
CA ILE A 57 -6.07 -6.72 -8.10
C ILE A 57 -6.49 -5.49 -8.92
N ILE A 58 -5.83 -5.22 -10.05
CA ILE A 58 -6.17 -4.09 -10.93
C ILE A 58 -7.60 -4.24 -11.45
N ALA A 59 -7.95 -5.44 -11.93
CA ALA A 59 -9.30 -5.72 -12.42
C ALA A 59 -10.34 -5.59 -11.28
N SER A 60 -10.02 -6.07 -10.07
CA SER A 60 -10.90 -5.96 -8.93
C SER A 60 -11.14 -4.51 -8.53
N LEU A 61 -10.09 -3.69 -8.42
CA LEU A 61 -10.20 -2.28 -8.03
C LEU A 61 -10.96 -1.45 -9.04
N ALA A 62 -10.83 -1.76 -10.34
CA ALA A 62 -11.56 -1.08 -11.40
C ALA A 62 -13.05 -1.46 -11.46
N ALA A 63 -13.39 -2.67 -11.01
CA ALA A 63 -14.76 -3.14 -10.91
C ALA A 63 -15.42 -2.78 -9.57
N ASP A 64 -14.63 -2.39 -8.56
CA ASP A 64 -15.11 -1.99 -7.25
C ASP A 64 -15.78 -0.62 -7.37
N ASP A 65 -17.11 -0.64 -7.46
CA ASP A 65 -17.95 0.56 -7.42
C ASP A 65 -18.15 0.96 -5.95
N ASP A 66 -17.05 1.16 -5.23
CA ASP A 66 -17.06 1.60 -3.83
C ASP A 66 -17.70 3.00 -3.77
N SER A 67 -19.05 2.96 -3.74
CA SER A 67 -19.98 4.02 -4.12
C SER A 67 -20.05 5.12 -3.06
N ASP A 68 -19.53 4.84 -1.88
CA ASP A 68 -19.50 5.79 -0.77
C ASP A 68 -18.35 6.79 -0.89
N GLY A 69 -17.34 6.51 -1.75
CA GLY A 69 -16.21 7.41 -2.01
C GLY A 69 -15.44 7.84 -0.77
N ARG A 70 -15.62 7.12 0.35
CA ARG A 70 -15.07 7.52 1.64
C ARG A 70 -13.56 7.26 1.66
N PRO A 71 -12.75 8.23 2.09
CA PRO A 71 -11.32 8.00 2.24
C PRO A 71 -11.03 6.87 3.21
N ILE A 72 -10.08 6.01 2.86
CA ILE A 72 -9.50 5.05 3.81
C ILE A 72 -8.62 5.84 4.77
N ALA A 73 -8.95 5.84 6.06
CA ALA A 73 -8.16 6.53 7.06
C ALA A 73 -6.90 5.73 7.37
N THR A 74 -5.74 6.40 7.41
CA THR A 74 -4.45 5.79 7.78
C THR A 74 -3.95 6.30 9.11
N ALA A 75 -3.40 5.41 9.94
CA ALA A 75 -2.75 5.77 11.19
C ALA A 75 -1.44 4.99 11.37
N HIS A 76 -0.60 5.47 12.29
CA HIS A 76 0.63 4.79 12.72
C HIS A 76 1.60 4.41 11.60
N MET A 77 1.65 5.20 10.52
CA MET A 77 2.57 4.99 9.40
C MET A 77 4.02 5.01 9.88
N LYS A 78 4.75 3.94 9.57
CA LYS A 78 6.17 3.76 9.85
C LYS A 78 6.85 3.16 8.64
N GLY A 79 8.00 3.69 8.27
CA GLY A 79 8.84 3.15 7.21
C GLY A 79 10.24 2.81 7.68
N VAL A 80 10.81 1.76 7.09
CA VAL A 80 12.19 1.34 7.30
C VAL A 80 12.78 1.01 5.93
N GLN A 81 13.89 1.65 5.57
CA GLN A 81 14.66 1.26 4.40
C GLN A 81 15.46 0.00 4.72
N LEU A 82 15.13 -1.12 4.07
CA LEU A 82 15.77 -2.42 4.28
C LEU A 82 16.99 -2.61 3.38
N ALA A 83 16.99 -1.96 2.22
CA ALA A 83 18.09 -1.96 1.24
C ALA A 83 18.07 -0.64 0.43
N PRO A 84 19.12 -0.30 -0.33
CA PRO A 84 19.14 0.91 -1.14
C PRO A 84 17.91 1.10 -2.05
N ASP A 85 17.36 -0.01 -2.57
CA ASP A 85 16.19 -0.04 -3.45
C ASP A 85 14.92 -0.59 -2.78
N LEU A 86 14.87 -0.78 -1.45
CA LEU A 86 13.76 -1.46 -0.78
C LEU A 86 13.35 -0.77 0.52
N VAL A 87 12.08 -0.42 0.62
CA VAL A 87 11.45 0.14 1.82
C VAL A 87 10.31 -0.77 2.28
N HIS A 88 10.24 -1.00 3.59
CA HIS A 88 9.11 -1.64 4.24
C HIS A 88 8.28 -0.60 4.98
N LEU A 89 6.98 -0.58 4.73
CA LEU A 89 6.03 0.22 5.49
C LEU A 89 5.13 -0.67 6.34
N THR A 90 4.78 -0.17 7.52
CA THR A 90 3.71 -0.70 8.36
C THR A 90 2.81 0.43 8.81
N PHE A 91 1.51 0.19 8.81
CA PHE A 91 0.50 1.19 9.16
C PHE A 91 -0.84 0.51 9.44
N ASP A 92 -1.79 1.26 9.98
CA ASP A 92 -3.16 0.81 10.14
C ASP A 92 -4.07 1.51 9.13
N THR A 93 -5.06 0.78 8.63
CA THR A 93 -6.17 1.36 7.86
C THR A 93 -7.48 1.14 8.57
N ASP A 94 -8.38 2.13 8.52
CA ASP A 94 -9.79 2.00 8.86
C ASP A 94 -10.62 2.35 7.62
N HIS A 95 -11.43 1.40 7.17
CA HIS A 95 -12.45 1.65 6.16
C HIS A 95 -13.82 1.30 6.74
N ASN A 96 -14.57 2.32 7.19
CA ASN A 96 -15.91 2.19 7.78
C ASN A 96 -15.97 1.18 8.95
N GLY A 97 -14.99 1.22 9.85
CA GLY A 97 -14.86 0.33 11.00
C GLY A 97 -14.17 -1.00 10.69
N ARG A 98 -13.93 -1.32 9.41
CA ARG A 98 -13.13 -2.46 8.99
C ARG A 98 -11.66 -2.10 9.08
N ARG A 99 -11.05 -2.42 10.21
CA ARG A 99 -9.65 -2.10 10.52
C ARG A 99 -8.71 -3.22 10.13
N ALA A 100 -7.55 -2.86 9.58
CA ALA A 100 -6.50 -3.80 9.20
C ALA A 100 -5.10 -3.25 9.50
N HIS A 101 -4.25 -4.11 10.06
CA HIS A 101 -2.81 -3.89 10.05
C HIS A 101 -2.32 -4.10 8.61
N ARG A 102 -1.52 -3.16 8.11
CA ARG A 102 -0.95 -3.19 6.77
C ARG A 102 0.55 -3.34 6.83
N SER A 103 1.08 -4.08 5.87
CA SER A 103 2.50 -4.24 5.65
C SER A 103 2.76 -4.19 4.14
N SER A 104 3.65 -3.31 3.69
CA SER A 104 3.96 -3.14 2.27
C SER A 104 5.45 -3.06 2.00
N LEU A 105 5.90 -3.70 0.92
CA LEU A 105 7.27 -3.60 0.43
C LEU A 105 7.26 -2.79 -0.86
N TRP A 106 8.00 -1.69 -0.85
CA TRP A 106 8.17 -0.79 -1.98
C TRP A 106 9.58 -0.93 -2.53
N ARG A 107 9.68 -1.17 -3.83
CA ARG A 107 10.95 -1.35 -4.54
C ARG A 107 11.19 -0.18 -5.50
N LEU A 108 12.39 0.41 -5.45
CA LEU A 108 12.79 1.45 -6.37
C LEU A 108 13.16 0.82 -7.73
N THR A 109 12.53 1.32 -8.78
CA THR A 109 12.76 0.88 -10.17
C THR A 109 13.16 2.08 -11.03
N GLY A 110 13.45 1.83 -12.32
CA GLY A 110 13.63 2.92 -13.29
C GLY A 110 12.38 3.80 -13.49
N GLN A 111 11.20 3.37 -13.01
CA GLN A 111 9.95 4.13 -13.05
C GLN A 111 9.62 4.79 -11.69
N GLY A 112 10.51 4.68 -10.71
CA GLY A 112 10.29 5.14 -9.32
C GLY A 112 9.89 4.00 -8.38
N TRP A 113 9.41 4.37 -7.19
CA TRP A 113 8.96 3.43 -6.18
C TRP A 113 7.69 2.71 -6.63
N GLN A 114 7.74 1.38 -6.64
CA GLN A 114 6.61 0.52 -6.99
C GLN A 114 6.36 -0.49 -5.87
N LEU A 115 5.09 -0.74 -5.57
CA LEU A 115 4.65 -1.72 -4.59
C LEU A 115 4.96 -3.13 -5.11
N TYR A 116 5.83 -3.84 -4.41
CA TYR A 116 6.26 -5.20 -4.72
C TYR A 116 5.42 -6.25 -3.98
N PHE A 117 5.05 -5.97 -2.73
CA PHE A 117 4.22 -6.86 -1.92
C PHE A 117 3.33 -6.08 -0.97
N HIS A 118 2.12 -6.56 -0.74
CA HIS A 118 1.21 -6.00 0.25
C HIS A 118 0.52 -7.09 1.07
N GLN A 119 0.28 -6.83 2.34
CA GLN A 119 -0.54 -7.67 3.19
C GLN A 119 -1.45 -6.82 4.08
N GLY A 120 -2.68 -7.30 4.25
CA GLY A 120 -3.59 -6.82 5.29
C GLY A 120 -3.96 -7.93 6.28
N THR A 121 -4.02 -7.60 7.57
CA THR A 121 -4.55 -8.48 8.62
C THR A 121 -5.64 -7.75 9.39
N LEU A 122 -6.88 -8.24 9.39
CA LEU A 122 -7.97 -7.61 10.14
C LEU A 122 -7.70 -7.64 11.66
N TYR A 123 -8.11 -6.59 12.37
CA TYR A 123 -8.04 -6.55 13.84
C TYR A 123 -9.24 -5.79 14.43
N GLY A 124 -9.57 -6.09 15.68
CA GLY A 124 -10.73 -5.55 16.41
C GLY A 124 -11.63 -6.65 16.97
N SER A 125 -12.65 -6.24 17.73
CA SER A 125 -13.62 -7.13 18.37
C SER A 125 -14.50 -7.83 17.33
N GLY A 126 -14.01 -8.95 16.80
CA GLY A 126 -14.66 -9.70 15.72
C GLY A 126 -13.69 -10.43 14.77
N ALA A 127 -12.38 -10.24 14.92
CA ALA A 127 -11.38 -11.05 14.22
C ALA A 127 -11.25 -12.42 14.93
N ALA A 128 -12.15 -13.34 14.62
CA ALA A 128 -12.02 -14.77 14.85
C ALA A 128 -12.01 -15.48 13.50
#